data_AF-A0A6L3V4Y3-F1
#
_entry.id   AF-A0A6L3V4Y3-F1
#
_cell.length_a   1.000
_cell.length_b   1.000
_cell.length_c   1.000
_cell.angle_alpha   90.00
_cell.angle_beta   90.00
_cell.angle_gamma   90.00
#
_symmetry.space_group_name_H-M   'P 1'
#
loop_
_entity.id
_entity.type
_entity.pdbx_description
1 polymer ?
#
loop_
_entity_poly.entity_id
_entity_poly.type
_entity_poly.pdbx_seq_one_letter_code
_entity_poly.pdbx_strand_id
1 'polypeptide(L)'
;MKPILWIINGIISSLIFIFLVSFSFNFFDMFMILILWVMFVLPVFLIGGSTTLAVVFYLQKKYQSMSYFPSLIVFIFSGIICNVFALLDLARNGWNEGVLQYLILGIAGSLIYFHMWLLLNKATALIKAKLPMNKINFLWKSGINVFIVVVIIAFILNLNRAQENMKLEQVIHSIVEDKNNSQFNLNPLTDFSWDKAQLFGPYTTKEIIEESLGVSYDGQTGGIDYREDIFLLVFLHEDKVVQYAILDRQGAVNFSGKKAITPSDDLIKIERTH
;
A
#
# COMPACT_ATOMS: atom_id res chain seq x y z
N MET A 1 19.70 -25.12 -16.29
CA MET A 1 18.26 -24.96 -16.00
C MET A 1 17.59 -24.38 -17.24
N LYS A 2 16.36 -24.76 -17.58
CA LYS A 2 15.75 -24.28 -18.83
C LYS A 2 15.34 -22.80 -18.67
N PRO A 3 15.72 -21.90 -19.60
CA PRO A 3 15.33 -20.48 -19.54
C PRO A 3 13.83 -20.25 -19.36
N ILE A 4 13.00 -21.16 -19.88
CA ILE A 4 11.54 -21.14 -19.71
C ILE A 4 11.09 -21.09 -18.25
N LEU A 5 11.83 -21.72 -17.32
CA LEU A 5 11.46 -21.74 -15.91
C LEU A 5 11.68 -20.38 -15.25
N TRP A 6 12.63 -19.59 -15.74
CA TRP A 6 12.89 -18.23 -15.23
C TRP A 6 11.75 -17.28 -15.64
N ILE A 7 11.29 -17.41 -16.88
CA ILE A 7 10.15 -16.66 -17.41
C ILE A 7 8.87 -16.99 -16.62
N ILE A 8 8.58 -18.28 -16.45
CA ILE A 8 7.42 -18.73 -15.66
C ILE A 8 7.50 -18.20 -14.22
N ASN A 9 8.67 -18.28 -13.59
CA ASN A 9 8.87 -17.76 -12.24
C ASN A 9 8.59 -16.26 -12.15
N GLY A 10 9.10 -15.47 -13.11
CA GLY A 10 8.87 -14.02 -13.15
C GLY A 10 7.39 -13.66 -13.34
N ILE A 11 6.68 -14.36 -14.21
CA ILE A 11 5.24 -14.15 -14.42
C ILE A 11 4.46 -14.46 -13.14
N ILE A 12 4.64 -15.66 -12.55
CA ILE A 12 3.88 -16.04 -11.35
C ILE A 12 4.21 -15.12 -10.18
N SER A 13 5.49 -14.83 -9.95
CA SER A 13 5.92 -13.99 -8.83
C SER A 13 5.42 -12.54 -8.97
N SER A 14 5.42 -11.98 -10.18
CA SER A 14 4.88 -10.62 -10.42
C SER A 14 3.37 -10.55 -10.24
N LEU A 15 2.62 -11.60 -10.63
CA LEU A 15 1.18 -11.69 -10.39
C LEU A 15 0.84 -11.75 -8.90
N ILE A 16 1.58 -12.57 -8.13
CA ILE A 16 1.42 -12.62 -6.67
C ILE A 16 1.73 -11.26 -6.06
N PHE A 17 2.83 -10.63 -6.49
CA PHE A 17 3.25 -9.34 -5.96
C PHE A 17 2.22 -8.24 -6.24
N ILE A 18 1.74 -8.09 -7.48
CA ILE A 18 0.76 -7.04 -7.80
C ILE A 18 -0.56 -7.26 -7.05
N PHE A 19 -0.97 -8.52 -6.86
CA PHE A 19 -2.17 -8.85 -6.08
C PHE A 19 -2.03 -8.46 -4.60
N LEU A 20 -0.86 -8.66 -4.01
CA LEU A 20 -0.58 -8.20 -2.63
C LEU A 20 -0.54 -6.67 -2.54
N VAL A 21 0.06 -6.02 -3.54
CA VAL A 21 0.09 -4.56 -3.64
C VAL A 21 -1.33 -4.01 -3.78
N SER A 22 -2.20 -4.60 -4.61
CA SER A 22 -3.56 -4.11 -4.79
C SER A 22 -4.40 -4.14 -3.51
N PHE A 23 -4.17 -5.09 -2.60
CA PHE A 23 -4.82 -5.05 -1.27
C PHE A 23 -4.35 -3.90 -0.40
N SER A 24 -3.14 -3.38 -0.65
CA SER A 24 -2.56 -2.28 0.12
C SER A 24 -3.00 -0.91 -0.40
N PHE A 25 -3.45 -0.84 -1.66
CA PHE A 25 -3.86 0.38 -2.31
C PHE A 25 -5.30 0.20 -2.82
N ASN A 26 -6.29 0.61 -2.02
CA ASN A 26 -7.73 0.58 -2.33
C ASN A 26 -8.14 1.43 -3.55
N PHE A 27 -7.19 1.87 -4.38
CA PHE A 27 -7.36 2.97 -5.34
C PHE A 27 -7.31 2.55 -6.81
N PHE A 28 -6.80 1.35 -7.11
CA PHE A 28 -6.64 0.95 -8.50
C PHE A 28 -7.81 0.10 -8.96
N ASP A 29 -8.51 0.57 -9.99
CA ASP A 29 -9.39 -0.30 -10.76
C ASP A 29 -8.57 -1.44 -11.42
N MET A 30 -9.26 -2.49 -11.86
CA MET A 30 -8.62 -3.66 -12.48
C MET A 30 -7.78 -3.30 -13.71
N PHE A 31 -8.12 -2.22 -14.42
CA PHE A 31 -7.41 -1.79 -15.62
C PHE A 31 -6.09 -1.11 -15.27
N MET A 32 -6.08 -0.22 -14.27
CA MET A 32 -4.87 0.40 -13.74
C MET A 32 -3.94 -0.62 -13.11
N ILE A 33 -4.47 -1.63 -12.41
CA ILE A 33 -3.67 -2.77 -11.91
C ILE A 33 -2.98 -3.50 -13.06
N LEU A 34 -3.70 -3.75 -14.15
CA LEU A 34 -3.14 -4.43 -15.33
C LEU A 34 -2.02 -3.60 -15.98
N ILE A 35 -2.22 -2.29 -16.15
CA ILE A 35 -1.20 -1.38 -16.69
C ILE A 35 0.04 -1.38 -15.78
N LEU A 36 -0.17 -1.21 -14.47
CA LEU A 36 0.91 -1.19 -13.48
C LEU A 36 1.71 -2.50 -13.52
N TRP A 37 1.01 -3.64 -13.62
CA TRP A 37 1.63 -4.95 -13.72
C TRP A 37 2.46 -5.09 -14.99
N VAL A 38 1.88 -4.81 -16.17
CA VAL A 38 2.56 -5.04 -17.46
C VAL A 38 3.73 -4.08 -17.66
N MET A 39 3.56 -2.80 -17.35
CA MET A 39 4.56 -1.77 -17.67
C MET A 39 5.68 -1.68 -16.64
N PHE A 40 5.40 -1.95 -15.36
CA PHE A 40 6.36 -1.68 -14.29
C PHE A 40 6.76 -2.93 -13.52
N VAL A 41 5.81 -3.75 -13.07
CA VAL A 41 6.13 -4.90 -12.21
C VAL A 41 6.74 -6.05 -13.01
N LEU A 42 6.11 -6.46 -14.11
CA LEU A 42 6.52 -7.62 -14.89
C LEU A 42 7.94 -7.49 -15.46
N PRO A 43 8.37 -6.34 -16.04
CA PRO A 43 9.73 -6.18 -16.54
C PRO A 43 10.78 -6.30 -15.44
N VAL A 44 10.53 -5.73 -14.26
CA VAL A 44 11.44 -5.82 -13.10
C VAL A 44 11.61 -7.28 -12.66
N PHE A 45 10.52 -8.05 -12.60
CA PHE A 45 10.59 -9.46 -12.24
C PHE A 45 11.26 -10.32 -13.31
N LEU A 46 10.98 -10.07 -14.59
CA LEU A 46 11.57 -10.81 -15.69
C LEU A 46 13.06 -10.52 -15.84
N ILE A 47 13.46 -9.25 -15.86
CA ILE A 47 14.84 -8.83 -16.11
C ILE A 47 15.64 -8.87 -14.82
N GLY A 48 15.18 -8.17 -13.78
CA GLY A 48 15.85 -8.09 -12.49
C GLY A 48 15.98 -9.47 -11.86
N GLY A 49 14.87 -10.17 -11.68
CA GLY A 49 14.87 -11.50 -11.07
C GLY A 49 15.72 -12.54 -11.83
N SER A 50 15.68 -12.54 -13.16
CA SER A 50 16.53 -13.44 -13.97
C SER A 50 18.02 -13.09 -13.85
N THR A 51 18.34 -11.79 -13.80
CA THR A 51 19.71 -11.30 -13.62
C THR A 51 20.23 -11.71 -12.24
N THR A 52 19.43 -11.54 -11.18
CA THR A 52 19.77 -11.98 -9.82
C THR A 52 20.03 -13.49 -9.78
N LEU A 53 19.18 -14.29 -10.41
CA LEU A 53 19.37 -15.74 -10.52
C LEU A 53 20.68 -16.08 -11.23
N ALA A 54 20.99 -15.41 -12.34
CA ALA A 54 22.25 -15.63 -13.05
C ALA A 54 23.46 -15.33 -12.16
N VAL A 55 23.42 -14.24 -11.39
CA VAL A 55 24.45 -13.90 -10.40
C VAL A 55 24.56 -14.98 -9.32
N VAL A 56 23.44 -15.42 -8.72
CA VAL A 56 23.44 -16.47 -7.71
C VAL A 56 24.02 -17.77 -8.26
N PHE A 57 23.64 -18.19 -9.47
CA PHE A 57 24.21 -19.38 -10.10
C PHE A 57 25.71 -19.25 -10.35
N TYR A 58 26.16 -18.08 -10.82
CA TYR A 58 27.58 -17.81 -11.02
C TYR A 58 28.35 -17.91 -9.69
N LEU A 59 27.85 -17.27 -8.64
CA LEU A 59 28.47 -17.30 -7.32
C LEU A 59 28.47 -18.71 -6.72
N GLN A 60 27.38 -19.47 -6.89
CA GLN A 60 27.29 -20.85 -6.44
C GLN A 60 28.30 -21.75 -7.16
N LYS A 61 28.45 -21.57 -8.47
CA LYS A 61 29.46 -22.30 -9.24
C LYS A 61 30.88 -21.93 -8.79
N LYS A 62 31.14 -20.65 -8.50
CA LYS A 62 32.46 -20.14 -8.13
C LYS A 62 32.89 -20.58 -6.74
N TYR A 63 31.99 -20.53 -5.76
CA TYR A 63 32.34 -20.73 -4.34
C TYR A 63 31.92 -22.10 -3.78
N GLN A 64 31.13 -22.90 -4.51
CA GLN A 64 30.61 -24.23 -4.12
C GLN A 64 29.87 -24.31 -2.77
N SER A 65 29.77 -23.19 -2.04
CA SER A 65 29.27 -23.10 -0.67
C SER A 65 28.04 -22.18 -0.53
N MET A 66 27.54 -21.62 -1.64
CA MET A 66 26.32 -20.80 -1.63
C MET A 66 25.13 -21.67 -1.16
N SER A 67 24.83 -21.55 0.13
CA SER A 67 23.65 -22.10 0.75
C SER A 67 22.45 -21.16 0.55
N TYR A 68 21.32 -21.48 1.20
CA TYR A 68 20.11 -20.67 1.14
C TYR A 68 20.36 -19.22 1.59
N PHE A 69 21.07 -19.01 2.70
CA PHE A 69 21.21 -17.67 3.31
C PHE A 69 22.01 -16.68 2.44
N PRO A 70 23.20 -17.02 1.92
CA PRO A 70 23.91 -16.12 1.02
C PRO A 70 23.12 -15.78 -0.27
N SER A 71 22.37 -16.75 -0.81
CA SER A 71 21.50 -16.50 -1.97
C SER A 71 20.40 -15.50 -1.62
N LEU A 72 19.75 -15.68 -0.46
CA LEU A 72 18.73 -14.77 0.05
C LEU A 72 19.24 -13.33 0.17
N ILE A 73 20.46 -13.15 0.69
CA ILE A 73 21.10 -11.83 0.81
C ILE A 73 21.26 -11.17 -0.57
N VAL A 74 21.75 -11.90 -1.56
CA VAL A 74 21.87 -11.40 -2.94
C VAL A 74 20.52 -10.95 -3.50
N PHE A 75 19.45 -11.70 -3.22
CA PHE A 75 18.09 -11.33 -3.62
C PHE A 75 17.59 -10.06 -2.92
N ILE A 76 17.83 -9.91 -1.61
CA ILE A 76 17.45 -8.70 -0.86
C ILE A 76 18.13 -7.46 -1.47
N PHE A 77 19.46 -7.50 -1.67
CA PHE A 77 20.19 -6.39 -2.29
C PHE A 77 19.73 -6.10 -3.71
N SER A 78 19.47 -7.14 -4.50
CA SER A 78 18.94 -6.96 -5.85
C SER A 78 17.54 -6.34 -5.84
N GLY A 79 16.69 -6.69 -4.87
CA GLY A 79 15.36 -6.07 -4.71
C GLY A 79 15.44 -4.58 -4.42
N ILE A 80 16.42 -4.16 -3.63
CA ILE A 80 16.70 -2.74 -3.35
C ILE A 80 17.20 -2.03 -4.61
N ILE A 81 18.21 -2.58 -5.29
CA ILE A 81 18.85 -1.96 -6.46
C ILE A 81 17.89 -1.90 -7.67
N CYS A 82 17.09 -2.94 -7.88
CA CYS A 82 16.16 -2.99 -9.00
C CYS A 82 14.86 -2.20 -8.75
N ASN A 83 14.68 -1.61 -7.56
CA ASN A 83 13.49 -0.81 -7.27
C ASN A 83 13.67 0.62 -7.80
N VAL A 84 13.29 0.81 -9.07
CA VAL A 84 13.35 2.10 -9.75
C VAL A 84 12.53 3.17 -9.02
N PHE A 85 11.38 2.83 -8.43
CA PHE A 85 10.56 3.79 -7.70
C PHE A 85 11.26 4.30 -6.44
N ALA A 86 11.88 3.41 -5.65
CA ALA A 86 12.65 3.82 -4.48
C ALA A 86 13.79 4.76 -4.85
N LEU A 87 14.51 4.46 -5.94
CA LEU A 87 15.64 5.26 -6.41
C LEU A 87 15.20 6.62 -6.96
N LEU A 88 14.10 6.67 -7.72
CA LEU A 88 13.55 7.92 -8.25
C LEU A 88 13.02 8.82 -7.13
N ASP A 89 12.31 8.25 -6.16
CA ASP A 89 11.77 8.99 -5.02
C ASP A 89 12.90 9.53 -4.15
N LEU A 90 13.93 8.72 -3.87
CA LEU A 90 15.13 9.14 -3.15
C LEU A 90 15.87 10.27 -3.87
N ALA A 91 15.98 10.20 -5.21
CA ALA A 91 16.64 11.23 -6.00
C ALA A 91 15.84 12.55 -6.06
N ARG A 92 14.51 12.48 -6.07
CA ARG A 92 13.63 13.65 -6.17
C ARG A 92 13.39 14.32 -4.83
N ASN A 93 13.12 13.53 -3.80
CA ASN A 93 12.57 13.99 -2.52
C ASN A 93 13.52 13.74 -1.34
N GLY A 94 14.69 13.14 -1.57
CA GLY A 94 15.62 12.76 -0.49
C GLY A 94 15.11 11.58 0.33
N TRP A 95 15.67 11.40 1.53
CA TRP A 95 15.27 10.31 2.42
C TRP A 95 14.01 10.70 3.20
N ASN A 96 12.84 10.48 2.60
CA ASN A 96 11.53 10.70 3.22
C ASN A 96 10.81 9.35 3.51
N GLU A 97 9.58 9.41 4.03
CA GLU A 97 8.78 8.22 4.35
C GLU A 97 8.42 7.37 3.11
N GLY A 98 8.32 7.99 1.93
CA GLY A 98 8.02 7.32 0.67
C GLY A 98 9.11 6.32 0.26
N VAL A 99 10.38 6.71 0.40
CA VAL A 99 11.53 5.87 0.05
C VAL A 99 11.51 4.56 0.82
N LEU A 100 11.23 4.60 2.13
CA LEU A 100 11.20 3.40 2.95
C LEU A 100 10.11 2.42 2.50
N GLN A 101 8.92 2.93 2.17
CA GLN A 101 7.81 2.12 1.66
C GLN A 101 8.21 1.41 0.35
N TYR A 102 8.83 2.15 -0.58
CA TYR A 102 9.33 1.54 -1.81
C TYR A 102 10.42 0.51 -1.53
N LEU A 103 11.40 0.79 -0.67
CA LEU A 103 12.44 -0.19 -0.31
C LEU A 103 11.84 -1.49 0.24
N ILE A 104 10.86 -1.40 1.13
CA ILE A 104 10.14 -2.56 1.68
C ILE A 104 9.46 -3.35 0.55
N LEU A 105 8.79 -2.67 -0.39
CA LEU A 105 8.18 -3.31 -1.55
C LEU A 105 9.21 -4.03 -2.44
N GLY A 106 10.38 -3.43 -2.64
CA GLY A 106 11.48 -4.05 -3.41
C GLY A 106 12.00 -5.33 -2.76
N ILE A 107 12.17 -5.30 -1.43
CA ILE A 107 12.57 -6.48 -0.63
C ILE A 107 11.47 -7.55 -0.69
N ALA A 108 10.20 -7.18 -0.49
CA ALA A 108 9.09 -8.12 -0.56
C ALA A 108 9.01 -8.81 -1.93
N GLY A 109 9.15 -8.05 -3.02
CA GLY A 109 9.16 -8.58 -4.38
C GLY A 109 10.30 -9.57 -4.63
N SER A 110 11.51 -9.28 -4.16
CA SER A 110 12.65 -10.19 -4.33
C SER A 110 12.53 -11.47 -3.49
N LEU A 111 11.97 -11.37 -2.28
CA LEU A 111 11.66 -12.52 -1.44
C LEU A 111 10.63 -13.44 -2.11
N ILE A 112 9.55 -12.89 -2.65
CA ILE A 112 8.55 -13.67 -3.40
C ILE A 112 9.22 -14.37 -4.57
N TYR A 113 10.00 -13.65 -5.37
CA TYR A 113 10.68 -14.21 -6.54
C TYR A 113 11.59 -15.39 -6.16
N PHE A 114 12.41 -15.23 -5.11
CA PHE A 114 13.35 -16.25 -4.66
C PHE A 114 12.64 -17.52 -4.16
N HIS A 115 11.59 -17.36 -3.36
CA HIS A 115 10.85 -18.50 -2.80
C HIS A 115 10.04 -19.23 -3.86
N MET A 116 9.45 -18.50 -4.82
CA MET A 116 8.78 -19.11 -5.97
C MET A 116 9.77 -19.90 -6.83
N TRP A 117 10.99 -19.39 -7.01
CA TRP A 117 12.03 -20.10 -7.74
C TRP A 117 12.43 -21.41 -7.04
N LEU A 118 12.64 -21.39 -5.72
CA LEU A 118 12.92 -22.59 -4.93
C LEU A 118 11.81 -23.63 -5.07
N LEU A 119 10.55 -23.19 -5.01
CA LEU A 119 9.37 -24.03 -5.15
C LEU A 119 9.30 -24.68 -6.54
N LEU A 120 9.42 -23.88 -7.61
CA LEU A 120 9.37 -24.36 -8.99
C LEU A 120 10.50 -25.33 -9.33
N ASN A 121 11.72 -25.03 -8.88
CA ASN A 121 12.86 -25.93 -9.09
C ASN A 121 12.67 -27.27 -8.42
N LYS A 122 12.16 -27.25 -7.19
CA LYS A 122 11.95 -28.47 -6.44
C LYS A 122 10.80 -29.30 -7.00
N ALA A 123 9.70 -28.66 -7.38
CA ALA A 123 8.59 -29.31 -8.10
C ALA A 123 9.10 -29.98 -9.38
N THR A 124 9.94 -29.29 -10.16
CA THR A 124 10.55 -29.84 -11.38
C THR A 124 11.42 -31.06 -11.08
N ALA A 125 12.22 -31.02 -10.01
CA ALA A 125 13.06 -32.15 -9.61
C ALA A 125 12.23 -33.38 -9.19
N LEU A 126 11.12 -33.17 -8.48
CA LEU A 126 10.22 -34.25 -8.05
C LEU A 126 9.50 -34.90 -9.23
N ILE A 127 8.99 -34.09 -10.17
CA ILE A 127 8.37 -34.57 -11.41
C ILE A 127 9.37 -35.43 -12.19
N LYS A 128 10.63 -34.96 -12.31
CA LYS A 128 11.69 -35.70 -13.01
C LYS A 128 12.04 -37.02 -12.30
N ALA A 129 12.01 -37.05 -10.97
CA ALA A 129 12.31 -38.23 -10.17
C ALA A 129 11.13 -39.23 -10.08
N LYS A 130 9.97 -38.92 -10.67
CA LYS A 130 8.72 -39.71 -10.54
C LYS A 130 8.36 -40.03 -9.08
N LEU A 131 8.73 -39.14 -8.15
CA LEU A 131 8.49 -39.36 -6.74
C LEU A 131 7.02 -39.10 -6.38
N PRO A 132 6.44 -39.86 -5.43
CA PRO A 132 5.06 -39.67 -5.02
C PRO A 132 4.86 -38.29 -4.38
N MET A 133 3.76 -37.62 -4.75
CA MET A 133 3.42 -36.26 -4.34
C MET A 133 3.30 -36.07 -2.81
N ASN A 134 3.16 -37.14 -2.02
CA ASN A 134 3.04 -37.05 -0.56
C ASN A 134 4.31 -36.58 0.18
N LYS A 135 5.51 -36.69 -0.43
CA LYS A 135 6.77 -36.11 0.13
C LYS A 135 6.87 -34.60 -0.05
N ILE A 136 5.90 -33.96 -0.71
CA ILE A 136 5.84 -32.52 -0.96
C ILE A 136 5.45 -31.73 0.31
N ASN A 137 4.75 -32.37 1.26
CA ASN A 137 4.16 -31.72 2.44
C ASN A 137 5.18 -30.99 3.35
N PHE A 138 6.43 -31.46 3.42
CA PHE A 138 7.46 -30.82 4.24
C PHE A 138 7.95 -29.49 3.66
N LEU A 139 7.82 -29.31 2.34
CA LEU A 139 8.43 -28.20 1.60
C LEU A 139 7.47 -27.05 1.36
N TRP A 140 6.20 -27.39 1.30
CA TRP A 140 5.13 -26.42 1.45
C TRP A 140 5.30 -25.65 2.75
N LYS A 141 5.63 -26.32 3.87
CA LYS A 141 5.77 -25.66 5.18
C LYS A 141 6.80 -24.53 5.21
N SER A 142 8.01 -24.70 4.67
CA SER A 142 9.04 -23.65 4.74
C SER A 142 8.76 -22.46 3.82
N GLY A 143 8.26 -22.69 2.60
CA GLY A 143 7.89 -21.62 1.68
C GLY A 143 6.63 -20.87 2.11
N ILE A 144 5.64 -21.61 2.63
CA ILE A 144 4.43 -21.03 3.23
C ILE A 144 4.78 -20.15 4.42
N ASN A 145 5.68 -20.58 5.30
CA ASN A 145 6.02 -19.77 6.47
C ASN A 145 6.57 -18.39 6.09
N VAL A 146 7.41 -18.31 5.05
CA VAL A 146 7.93 -17.01 4.59
C VAL A 146 6.84 -16.19 3.90
N PHE A 147 6.00 -16.82 3.07
CA PHE A 147 4.87 -16.14 2.45
C PHE A 147 3.88 -15.59 3.49
N ILE A 148 3.54 -16.39 4.51
CA ILE A 148 2.69 -15.98 5.63
C ILE A 148 3.31 -14.79 6.37
N VAL A 149 4.62 -14.82 6.64
CA VAL A 149 5.29 -13.70 7.31
C VAL A 149 5.23 -12.43 6.46
N VAL A 150 5.44 -12.51 5.15
CA VAL A 150 5.33 -11.35 4.25
C VAL A 150 3.89 -10.81 4.20
N VAL A 151 2.89 -11.69 4.14
CA VAL A 151 1.47 -11.31 4.17
C VAL A 151 1.11 -10.67 5.50
N ILE A 152 1.58 -11.21 6.63
CA ILE A 152 1.35 -10.65 7.96
C ILE A 152 2.00 -9.27 8.09
N ILE A 153 3.23 -9.10 7.62
CA ILE A 153 3.91 -7.80 7.65
C ILE A 153 3.15 -6.79 6.78
N ALA A 154 2.76 -7.17 5.56
CA ALA A 154 1.97 -6.30 4.68
C ALA A 154 0.62 -5.94 5.32
N PHE A 155 -0.04 -6.89 5.99
CA PHE A 155 -1.29 -6.65 6.69
C PHE A 155 -1.11 -5.71 7.90
N ILE A 156 -0.08 -5.92 8.73
CA ILE A 156 0.25 -5.06 9.87
C ILE A 156 0.57 -3.63 9.41
N LEU A 157 1.33 -3.47 8.32
CA LEU A 157 1.62 -2.15 7.76
C LEU A 157 0.37 -1.45 7.24
N ASN A 158 -0.64 -2.20 6.79
CA ASN A 158 -1.91 -1.64 6.30
C ASN A 158 -2.90 -1.31 7.44
N LEU A 159 -2.85 -2.03 8.56
CA LEU A 159 -3.73 -1.80 9.72
C LEU A 159 -3.55 -0.43 10.39
N ASN A 160 -2.36 0.17 10.26
CA ASN A 160 -2.06 1.44 10.93
C ASN A 160 -2.37 2.68 10.08
N ARG A 161 -2.87 2.52 8.84
CA ARG A 161 -3.25 3.66 8.01
C ARG A 161 -4.65 4.14 8.33
N ALA A 162 -4.80 5.46 8.43
CA ALA A 162 -6.10 6.11 8.46
C ALA A 162 -6.90 5.69 7.22
N GLN A 163 -8.13 5.23 7.42
CA GLN A 163 -8.98 4.75 6.33
C GLN A 163 -9.87 5.87 5.79
N GLU A 164 -9.97 5.94 4.47
CA GLU A 164 -10.94 6.81 3.79
C GLU A 164 -12.36 6.28 3.99
N ASN A 165 -13.27 7.16 4.39
CA ASN A 165 -14.68 6.82 4.60
C ASN A 165 -15.55 7.35 3.44
N MET A 166 -15.47 6.68 2.30
CA MET A 166 -16.29 6.99 1.12
C MET A 166 -17.80 6.95 1.39
N LYS A 167 -18.26 6.13 2.35
CA LYS A 167 -19.68 6.06 2.73
C LYS A 167 -20.11 7.35 3.41
N LEU A 168 -19.30 7.88 4.33
CA LEU A 168 -19.54 9.16 4.98
C LEU A 168 -19.49 10.31 3.98
N GLU A 169 -18.53 10.30 3.04
CA GLU A 169 -18.44 11.28 1.96
C GLU A 169 -19.73 11.34 1.14
N GLN A 170 -20.24 10.18 0.70
CA GLN A 170 -21.48 10.08 -0.06
C GLN A 170 -22.69 10.60 0.73
N VAL A 171 -22.78 10.26 2.01
CA VAL A 171 -23.89 10.71 2.87
C VAL A 171 -23.84 12.22 3.09
N ILE A 172 -22.67 12.80 3.37
CA ILE A 172 -22.50 14.24 3.51
C ILE A 172 -22.78 14.94 2.18
N HIS A 173 -22.32 14.38 1.06
CA HIS A 173 -22.60 14.91 -0.28
C HIS A 173 -24.11 15.04 -0.52
N SER A 174 -24.89 13.99 -0.25
CA SER A 174 -26.35 14.04 -0.40
C SER A 174 -27.03 15.05 0.55
N ILE A 175 -26.51 15.22 1.76
CA ILE A 175 -27.01 16.24 2.70
C ILE A 175 -26.78 17.65 2.15
N VAL A 176 -25.61 17.89 1.56
CA VAL A 176 -25.19 19.19 1.05
C VAL A 176 -25.94 19.57 -0.24
N GLU A 177 -26.24 18.60 -1.11
CA GLU A 177 -27.03 18.79 -2.33
C GLU A 177 -28.44 19.33 -2.03
N ASP A 178 -29.05 18.87 -0.93
CA ASP A 178 -30.34 19.39 -0.48
C ASP A 178 -30.17 20.79 0.11
N LYS A 179 -30.62 21.79 -0.67
CA LYS A 179 -30.55 23.22 -0.32
C LYS A 179 -31.31 23.58 0.96
N ASN A 180 -32.23 22.73 1.43
CA ASN A 180 -32.96 22.96 2.68
C ASN A 180 -32.11 22.66 3.92
N ASN A 181 -31.03 21.90 3.79
CA ASN A 181 -30.13 21.59 4.89
C ASN A 181 -29.12 22.71 5.08
N SER A 182 -29.04 23.26 6.29
CA SER A 182 -28.05 24.28 6.67
C SER A 182 -27.00 23.77 7.64
N GLN A 183 -27.14 22.53 8.12
CA GLN A 183 -26.26 21.91 9.09
C GLN A 183 -26.49 20.40 9.16
N PHE A 184 -25.54 19.66 9.71
CA PHE A 184 -25.68 18.25 10.02
C PHE A 184 -24.86 17.87 11.25
N ASN A 185 -25.25 16.77 11.88
CA ASN A 185 -24.55 16.17 13.01
C ASN A 185 -23.71 15.00 12.51
N LEU A 186 -22.44 14.90 12.93
CA LEU A 186 -21.53 13.86 12.49
C LEU A 186 -21.74 12.51 13.17
N ASN A 187 -22.01 12.49 14.48
CA ASN A 187 -22.08 11.28 15.27
C ASN A 187 -23.13 10.26 14.75
N PRO A 188 -24.32 10.68 14.28
CA PRO A 188 -25.28 9.75 13.66
C PRO A 188 -24.83 9.18 12.30
N LEU A 189 -23.85 9.81 11.64
CA LEU A 189 -23.36 9.42 10.31
C LEU A 189 -22.14 8.50 10.39
N THR A 190 -21.50 8.42 11.56
CA THR A 190 -20.33 7.59 11.82
C THR A 190 -20.73 6.27 12.48
N ASP A 191 -20.24 5.14 11.95
CA ASP A 191 -20.42 3.79 12.51
C ASP A 191 -19.15 3.25 13.21
N PHE A 192 -18.26 4.16 13.62
CA PHE A 192 -16.97 3.87 14.27
C PHE A 192 -16.77 4.75 15.50
N SER A 193 -15.84 4.34 16.39
CA SER A 193 -15.49 5.11 17.59
C SER A 193 -14.49 6.23 17.26
N TRP A 194 -14.78 7.43 17.74
CA TRP A 194 -13.93 8.60 17.61
C TRP A 194 -14.15 9.53 18.80
N ASP A 195 -13.11 10.25 19.21
CA ASP A 195 -13.14 11.18 20.35
C ASP A 195 -13.13 12.64 19.88
N LYS A 196 -12.47 12.89 18.75
CA LYS A 196 -12.27 14.21 18.18
C LYS A 196 -12.28 14.14 16.65
N ALA A 197 -12.84 15.14 16.00
CA ALA A 197 -12.70 15.37 14.57
C ALA A 197 -12.24 16.81 14.30
N GLN A 198 -11.50 17.00 13.20
CA GLN A 198 -11.10 18.30 12.70
C GLN A 198 -11.37 18.41 11.21
N LEU A 199 -11.88 19.56 10.81
CA LEU A 199 -12.17 19.90 9.44
C LEU A 199 -11.10 20.86 8.93
N PHE A 200 -10.42 20.47 7.86
CA PHE A 200 -9.41 21.26 7.17
C PHE A 200 -9.98 21.77 5.86
N GLY A 201 -9.75 23.04 5.57
CA GLY A 201 -10.16 23.67 4.32
C GLY A 201 -9.08 23.60 3.25
N PRO A 202 -9.39 24.09 2.04
CA PRO A 202 -8.42 24.29 0.97
C PRO A 202 -7.10 24.92 1.41
N TYR A 203 -6.05 24.58 0.69
CA TYR A 203 -4.67 25.04 0.87
C TYR A 203 -4.04 24.66 2.22
N THR A 204 -4.55 23.61 2.87
CA THR A 204 -3.95 23.08 4.10
C THR A 204 -2.90 22.03 3.75
N THR A 205 -1.64 22.27 4.11
CA THR A 205 -0.58 21.28 3.88
C THR A 205 -0.62 20.15 4.92
N LYS A 206 0.02 19.02 4.61
CA LYS A 206 0.12 17.88 5.55
C LYS A 206 0.73 18.30 6.89
N GLU A 207 1.75 19.16 6.85
CA GLU A 207 2.43 19.65 8.04
C GLU A 207 1.48 20.45 8.96
N ILE A 208 0.61 21.28 8.37
CA ILE A 208 -0.41 22.04 9.13
C ILE A 208 -1.46 21.11 9.73
N ILE A 209 -1.85 20.06 9.01
CA ILE A 209 -2.76 19.02 9.53
C ILE A 209 -2.14 18.37 10.76
N GLU A 210 -0.91 17.86 10.65
CA GLU A 210 -0.20 17.18 11.74
C GLU A 210 0.02 18.09 12.95
N GLU A 211 0.41 19.35 12.73
CA GLU A 211 0.55 20.34 13.80
C GLU A 211 -0.77 20.61 14.52
N SER A 212 -1.89 20.71 13.79
CA SER A 212 -3.21 20.95 14.36
C SER A 212 -3.78 19.73 15.10
N LEU A 213 -3.47 18.54 14.61
CA LEU A 213 -3.88 17.27 15.21
C LEU A 213 -3.05 16.93 16.45
N GLY A 214 -1.76 17.32 16.46
CA GLY A 214 -0.80 16.94 17.49
C GLY A 214 -0.24 15.52 17.31
N VAL A 215 -0.51 14.87 16.17
CA VAL A 215 -0.14 13.49 15.83
C VAL A 215 0.19 13.37 14.34
N SER A 216 0.94 12.33 13.96
CA SER A 216 1.23 12.03 12.53
C SER A 216 -0.05 11.73 11.76
N TYR A 217 -0.12 12.20 10.51
CA TYR A 217 -1.24 11.98 9.61
C TYR A 217 -0.80 11.14 8.42
N ASP A 218 -1.16 9.85 8.46
CA ASP A 218 -0.78 8.88 7.42
C ASP A 218 -1.88 8.66 6.37
N GLY A 219 -2.95 9.45 6.44
CA GLY A 219 -4.05 9.44 5.48
C GLY A 219 -3.74 10.23 4.20
N GLN A 220 -4.55 10.05 3.16
CA GLN A 220 -4.44 10.88 1.97
C GLN A 220 -5.05 12.26 2.24
N THR A 221 -4.49 13.31 1.64
CA THR A 221 -5.01 14.67 1.75
C THR A 221 -5.98 15.02 0.62
N GLY A 222 -6.13 14.14 -0.39
CA GLY A 222 -6.94 14.43 -1.58
C GLY A 222 -6.40 15.57 -2.46
N GLY A 223 -5.18 16.05 -2.19
CA GLY A 223 -4.61 17.25 -2.83
C GLY A 223 -5.13 18.57 -2.28
N ILE A 224 -5.64 18.58 -1.05
CA ILE A 224 -6.21 19.78 -0.42
C ILE A 224 -5.22 20.94 -0.32
N ASP A 225 -3.92 20.69 -0.38
CA ASP A 225 -2.85 21.69 -0.36
C ASP A 225 -2.81 22.57 -1.63
N TYR A 226 -3.40 22.12 -2.74
CA TYR A 226 -3.50 22.88 -4.00
C TYR A 226 -4.92 22.99 -4.55
N ARG A 227 -5.88 22.22 -4.04
CA ARG A 227 -7.28 22.22 -4.45
C ARG A 227 -8.12 23.19 -3.64
N GLU A 228 -8.97 23.96 -4.33
CA GLU A 228 -9.92 24.91 -3.72
C GLU A 228 -11.33 24.34 -3.50
N ASP A 229 -11.56 23.14 -4.02
CA ASP A 229 -12.86 22.50 -4.17
C ASP A 229 -13.05 21.31 -3.23
N ILE A 230 -12.19 21.13 -2.22
CA ILE A 230 -12.34 20.08 -1.21
C ILE A 230 -12.06 20.55 0.20
N PHE A 231 -12.70 19.88 1.15
CA PHE A 231 -12.37 19.89 2.57
C PHE A 231 -11.95 18.49 3.01
N LEU A 232 -11.12 18.40 4.04
CA LEU A 232 -10.68 17.13 4.62
C LEU A 232 -11.17 17.06 6.06
N LEU A 233 -12.04 16.09 6.34
CA LEU A 233 -12.52 15.81 7.68
C LEU A 233 -11.74 14.63 8.26
N VAL A 234 -11.00 14.85 9.34
CA VAL A 234 -10.12 13.85 9.97
C VAL A 234 -10.63 13.48 11.35
N PHE A 235 -10.73 12.18 11.64
CA PHE A 235 -11.22 11.63 12.91
C PHE A 235 -10.10 10.99 13.72
N LEU A 236 -10.09 11.23 15.02
CA LEU A 236 -9.14 10.70 15.98
C LEU A 236 -9.84 9.86 17.04
N HIS A 237 -9.19 8.79 17.46
CA HIS A 237 -9.54 8.00 18.64
C HIS A 237 -8.26 7.63 19.38
N GLU A 238 -8.21 7.85 20.71
CA GLU A 238 -7.04 7.58 21.54
C GLU A 238 -5.72 8.15 20.96
N ASP A 239 -5.75 9.42 20.53
CA ASP A 239 -4.62 10.12 19.89
C ASP A 239 -4.08 9.43 18.63
N LYS A 240 -4.94 8.72 17.88
CA LYS A 240 -4.62 8.14 16.57
C LYS A 240 -5.67 8.51 15.54
N VAL A 241 -5.22 8.78 14.32
CA VAL A 241 -6.13 9.02 13.20
C VAL A 241 -6.76 7.69 12.79
N VAL A 242 -8.08 7.58 12.95
CA VAL A 242 -8.83 6.35 12.65
C VAL A 242 -9.40 6.36 11.24
N GLN A 243 -9.99 7.49 10.83
CA GLN A 243 -10.61 7.65 9.52
C GLN A 243 -10.53 9.10 9.04
N TYR A 244 -10.70 9.30 7.74
CA TYR A 244 -10.87 10.61 7.13
C TYR A 244 -11.92 10.57 6.02
N ALA A 245 -12.46 11.73 5.64
CA ALA A 245 -13.40 11.89 4.54
C ALA A 245 -13.04 13.15 3.73
N ILE A 246 -12.98 13.02 2.41
CA ILE A 246 -12.78 14.12 1.45
C ILE A 246 -14.16 14.64 1.03
N LEU A 247 -14.44 15.89 1.35
CA LEU A 247 -15.74 16.52 1.10
C LEU A 247 -15.62 17.49 -0.06
N ASP A 248 -16.32 17.21 -1.17
CA ASP A 248 -16.37 18.12 -2.31
C ASP A 248 -17.15 19.41 -1.97
N ARG A 249 -16.58 20.52 -2.39
CA ARG A 249 -17.17 21.85 -2.34
C ARG A 249 -18.15 21.98 -3.51
N GLN A 250 -19.43 21.71 -3.28
CA GLN A 250 -20.48 21.84 -4.32
C GLN A 250 -20.76 23.31 -4.68
N GLY A 251 -19.84 23.95 -5.41
CA GLY A 251 -19.91 25.36 -5.77
C GLY A 251 -19.50 26.28 -4.61
N ALA A 252 -20.36 27.25 -4.26
CA ALA A 252 -20.06 28.24 -3.21
C ALA A 252 -20.42 27.74 -1.79
N VAL A 253 -20.31 26.44 -1.54
CA VAL A 253 -20.54 25.86 -0.21
C VAL A 253 -19.24 25.95 0.60
N ASN A 254 -19.31 26.44 1.82
CA ASN A 254 -18.25 26.33 2.81
C ASN A 254 -18.78 25.53 4.00
N PHE A 255 -17.89 24.84 4.68
CA PHE A 255 -18.20 24.20 5.95
C PHE A 255 -17.57 25.02 7.07
N SER A 256 -18.38 25.36 8.08
CA SER A 256 -17.87 25.99 9.29
C SER A 256 -18.22 25.15 10.51
N GLY A 257 -17.28 25.10 11.44
CA GLY A 257 -17.36 24.29 12.64
C GLY A 257 -16.40 24.80 13.69
N LYS A 258 -16.51 24.24 14.90
CA LYS A 258 -15.52 24.49 15.94
C LYS A 258 -14.17 23.90 15.53
N LYS A 259 -13.09 24.46 16.06
CA LYS A 259 -11.71 23.98 15.83
C LYS A 259 -11.51 22.50 16.23
N ALA A 260 -12.35 21.99 17.12
CA ALA A 260 -12.43 20.58 17.46
C ALA A 260 -13.90 20.18 17.59
N ILE A 261 -14.27 19.11 16.90
CA ILE A 261 -15.61 18.52 16.91
C ILE A 261 -15.52 17.26 17.78
N THR A 262 -16.54 16.99 18.60
CA THR A 262 -16.57 15.80 19.48
C THR A 262 -17.91 15.08 19.33
N PRO A 263 -18.07 13.80 19.73
CA PRO A 263 -19.35 13.11 19.63
C PRO A 263 -20.50 13.81 20.38
N SER A 264 -20.18 14.57 21.43
CA SER A 264 -21.16 15.37 22.20
C SER A 264 -21.43 16.77 21.62
N ASP A 265 -20.64 17.21 20.65
CA ASP A 265 -20.66 18.54 20.04
C ASP A 265 -20.21 18.39 18.58
N ASP A 266 -21.08 17.79 17.78
CA ASP A 266 -20.80 17.17 16.49
C ASP A 266 -21.40 17.94 15.29
N LEU A 267 -21.89 19.15 15.54
CA LEU A 267 -22.59 19.98 14.56
C LEU A 267 -21.62 20.66 13.59
N ILE A 268 -21.80 20.42 12.29
CA ILE A 268 -21.17 21.16 11.19
C ILE A 268 -22.22 22.02 10.50
N LYS A 269 -21.88 23.29 10.25
CA LYS A 269 -22.72 24.23 9.50
C LYS A 269 -22.32 24.24 8.03
N ILE A 270 -23.34 24.36 7.18
CA ILE A 270 -23.21 24.51 5.74
C ILE A 270 -23.48 25.98 5.40
N GLU A 271 -22.45 26.69 4.97
CA GLU A 271 -22.53 28.08 4.55
C GLU A 271 -22.60 28.13 3.02
N ARG A 272 -23.61 28.80 2.46
CA ARG A 272 -23.75 28.96 1.01
C ARG A 272 -23.55 30.42 0.66
N THR A 273 -22.50 30.73 -0.10
CA THR A 273 -22.26 32.09 -0.60
C THR A 273 -23.15 32.33 -1.82
N HIS A 274 -23.95 33.39 -1.78
CA HIS A 274 -24.79 33.84 -2.89
C HIS A 274 -24.03 34.69 -3.89
#